data_AF-A0A1A9NQP6-F1
#
_entry.id   AF-A0A1A9NQP6-F1
#
_cell.length_a   1.000
_cell.length_b   1.000
_cell.length_c   1.000
_cell.angle_alpha   90.00
_cell.angle_beta   90.00
_cell.angle_gamma   90.00
#
_symmetry.space_group_name_H-M   'P 1'
#
loop_
_entity.id
_entity.type
_entity.pdbx_description
1 polymer ?
#
loop_
_entity_poly.entity_id
_entity_poly.type
_entity_poly.pdbx_seq_one_letter_code
_entity_poly.pdbx_strand_id
1 'polypeptide(L)'
;MFARTLLLLMVLLPATSCAEDLYSSAASTEDNIRNMDRDHDGMVSIHEIRAYLEAQNGKGYRRELLDEMEMKADARSCASPFSRSFY
;
A
#
# COMPACT_ATOMS: atom_id res chain seq x y z
N MET A 1 -48.57 19.12 -12.88
CA MET A 1 -48.08 17.74 -12.60
C MET A 1 -46.58 17.66 -12.28
N PHE A 2 -45.75 18.65 -12.65
CA PHE A 2 -44.29 18.64 -12.40
C PHE A 2 -43.84 18.90 -10.95
N ALA A 3 -44.63 19.57 -10.11
CA ALA A 3 -44.24 19.89 -8.74
C ALA A 3 -44.22 18.65 -7.82
N ARG A 4 -45.12 17.68 -8.04
CA ARG A 4 -45.18 16.44 -7.24
C ARG A 4 -44.04 15.48 -7.57
N THR A 5 -43.63 15.42 -8.83
CA THR A 5 -42.48 14.61 -9.28
C THR A 5 -41.16 15.20 -8.78
N LEU A 6 -41.04 16.53 -8.73
CA LEU A 6 -39.83 17.22 -8.25
C LEU A 6 -39.65 17.10 -6.73
N LEU A 7 -40.75 17.10 -5.98
CA LEU A 7 -40.75 16.94 -4.52
C LEU A 7 -40.39 15.50 -4.11
N LEU A 8 -40.78 14.50 -4.92
CA LEU A 8 -40.43 13.10 -4.70
C LEU A 8 -38.94 12.82 -4.96
N LEU A 9 -38.34 13.52 -5.94
CA LEU A 9 -36.90 13.47 -6.21
C LEU A 9 -36.09 14.04 -5.04
N MET A 10 -36.50 15.19 -4.49
CA MET A 10 -35.80 15.88 -3.39
C MET A 10 -35.84 15.12 -2.06
N VAL A 11 -36.85 14.27 -1.83
CA VAL A 11 -36.94 13.42 -0.63
C VAL A 11 -36.10 12.13 -0.75
N LEU A 12 -35.76 11.69 -1.96
CA LEU A 12 -34.88 10.51 -2.17
C LEU A 12 -33.39 10.84 -2.19
N LEU A 13 -32.99 12.09 -2.44
CA LEU A 13 -31.58 12.49 -2.47
C LEU A 13 -30.80 12.45 -1.13
N PRO A 14 -31.37 12.64 0.07
CA PRO A 14 -30.58 12.62 1.31
C PRO A 14 -30.20 11.20 1.76
N ALA A 15 -30.70 10.14 1.10
CA ALA A 15 -30.35 8.76 1.44
C ALA A 15 -28.97 8.34 0.92
N THR A 16 -28.33 9.13 0.06
CA THR A 16 -27.02 8.80 -0.54
C THR A 16 -25.83 9.52 0.08
N SER A 17 -26.00 10.35 1.11
CA SER A 17 -24.87 11.00 1.80
C SER A 17 -24.15 10.10 2.80
N CYS A 18 -24.55 8.83 2.95
CA CYS A 18 -23.86 7.86 3.79
C CYS A 18 -22.94 6.97 2.94
N ALA A 19 -21.95 7.55 2.26
CA ALA A 19 -20.94 6.77 1.54
C ALA A 19 -19.55 7.40 1.66
N GLU A 20 -19.22 7.93 2.83
CA GLU A 20 -17.92 8.54 3.10
C GLU A 20 -17.23 7.90 4.31
N ASP A 21 -17.24 6.56 4.40
CA ASP A 21 -16.49 5.83 5.44
C ASP A 21 -15.89 4.48 4.98
N LEU A 22 -15.87 4.18 3.67
CA LEU A 22 -15.29 2.92 3.18
C LEU A 22 -13.77 2.96 2.98
N TYR A 23 -13.12 4.12 3.16
CA TYR A 23 -11.66 4.24 3.04
C TYR A 23 -10.89 4.02 4.35
N SER A 24 -11.58 3.99 5.50
CA SER A 24 -10.94 3.82 6.82
C SER A 24 -10.74 2.34 7.21
N SER A 25 -11.36 1.41 6.47
CA SER A 25 -11.17 -0.03 6.66
C SER A 25 -10.00 -0.62 5.87
N ALA A 26 -9.23 0.22 5.15
CA ALA A 26 -7.94 -0.21 4.65
C ALA A 26 -7.08 -0.53 5.87
N ALA A 27 -6.70 -1.80 6.04
CA ALA A 27 -5.90 -2.28 7.16
C ALA A 27 -4.81 -1.26 7.50
N SER A 28 -4.66 -0.94 8.80
CA SER A 28 -3.66 0.01 9.27
C SER A 28 -2.32 -0.30 8.61
N THR A 29 -1.57 0.73 8.21
CA THR A 29 -0.23 0.54 7.64
C THR A 29 0.63 -0.33 8.56
N GLU A 30 0.44 -0.21 9.87
CA GLU A 30 1.08 -1.06 10.87
C GLU A 30 0.70 -2.54 10.74
N ASP A 31 -0.59 -2.85 10.58
CA ASP A 31 -1.06 -4.23 10.42
C ASP A 31 -0.57 -4.84 9.10
N ASN A 32 -0.49 -4.03 8.04
CA ASN A 32 0.07 -4.49 6.77
C ASN A 32 1.56 -4.78 6.87
N ILE A 33 2.32 -3.94 7.58
CA ILE A 33 3.75 -4.17 7.83
C ILE A 33 3.93 -5.42 8.69
N ARG A 34 3.15 -5.57 9.77
CA ARG A 34 3.19 -6.76 10.64
C ARG A 34 2.84 -8.06 9.90
N ASN A 35 1.94 -8.00 8.92
CA ASN A 35 1.60 -9.15 8.09
C ASN A 35 2.66 -9.46 7.01
N MET A 36 3.52 -8.50 6.70
CA MET A 36 4.56 -8.61 5.68
C MET A 36 5.88 -9.13 6.28
N ASP A 37 6.24 -8.65 7.48
CA ASP A 37 7.36 -9.14 8.29
C ASP A 37 7.10 -10.58 8.76
N ARG A 38 7.71 -11.54 8.05
CA ARG A 38 7.51 -12.98 8.25
C ARG A 38 8.58 -13.60 9.12
N ASP A 39 9.79 -13.04 9.11
CA ASP A 39 10.87 -13.50 9.96
C ASP A 39 10.86 -12.85 11.35
N HIS A 40 9.97 -11.88 11.57
CA HIS A 40 9.76 -11.16 12.82
C HIS A 40 11.04 -10.48 13.31
N ASP A 41 11.87 -10.00 12.38
CA ASP A 41 13.07 -9.24 12.69
C ASP A 41 12.78 -7.75 12.97
N GLY A 42 11.52 -7.33 12.78
CA GLY A 42 11.04 -5.97 13.00
C GLY A 42 11.31 -5.02 11.82
N MET A 43 11.85 -5.54 10.73
CA MET A 43 12.07 -4.86 9.47
C MET A 43 11.27 -5.58 8.37
N VAL A 44 11.33 -5.02 7.17
CA VAL A 44 10.73 -5.66 6.00
C VAL A 44 11.79 -5.69 4.90
N SER A 45 12.20 -6.89 4.54
CA SER A 45 13.12 -7.12 3.43
C SER A 45 12.40 -7.00 2.08
N ILE A 46 13.16 -6.72 1.00
CA ILE A 46 12.59 -6.65 -0.35
C ILE A 46 12.04 -8.01 -0.81
N HIS A 47 12.61 -9.11 -0.32
CA HIS A 47 12.11 -10.44 -0.61
C HIS A 47 10.72 -10.67 0.00
N GLU A 48 10.46 -10.13 1.20
CA GLU A 48 9.14 -10.17 1.82
C GLU A 48 8.15 -9.24 1.13
N ILE A 49 8.59 -8.05 0.72
CA ILE A 49 7.78 -7.14 -0.12
C ILE A 49 7.39 -7.84 -1.42
N ARG A 50 8.33 -8.51 -2.09
CA ARG A 50 8.06 -9.29 -3.30
C ARG A 50 7.04 -10.38 -3.04
N ALA A 51 7.24 -11.20 -2.01
CA ALA A 51 6.32 -12.28 -1.66
C ALA A 51 4.91 -11.76 -1.32
N TYR A 52 4.81 -10.65 -0.60
CA TYR A 52 3.55 -10.01 -0.25
C TYR A 52 2.83 -9.44 -1.49
N LEU A 53 3.55 -8.73 -2.36
CA LEU A 53 2.98 -8.16 -3.59
C LEU A 53 2.56 -9.23 -4.58
N GLU A 54 3.31 -10.34 -4.70
CA GLU A 54 2.94 -11.48 -5.52
C GLU A 54 1.73 -12.24 -4.97
N ALA A 55 1.58 -12.33 -3.65
CA ALA A 55 0.41 -12.93 -3.02
C ALA A 55 -0.88 -12.13 -3.30
N GLN A 56 -0.77 -10.80 -3.39
CA GLN A 56 -1.91 -9.90 -3.63
C GLN A 56 -2.25 -9.76 -5.13
N ASN A 57 -1.23 -9.63 -5.99
CA ASN A 57 -1.42 -9.24 -7.40
C ASN A 57 -1.10 -10.35 -8.41
N GLY A 58 -0.58 -11.50 -7.94
CA GLY A 58 -0.15 -12.61 -8.79
C GLY A 58 1.36 -12.63 -9.06
N LYS A 59 1.83 -13.78 -9.56
CA LYS A 59 3.27 -14.03 -9.81
C LYS A 59 3.86 -13.07 -10.83
N GLY A 60 5.06 -12.56 -10.57
CA GLY A 60 5.77 -11.66 -11.48
C GLY A 60 5.25 -10.23 -11.50
N TYR A 61 4.42 -9.85 -10.53
CA TYR A 61 3.96 -8.46 -10.39
C TYR A 61 5.13 -7.51 -10.24
N ARG A 62 5.27 -6.55 -11.17
CA ARG A 62 6.34 -5.54 -11.18
C ARG A 62 7.75 -6.13 -11.01
N ARG A 63 8.00 -7.29 -11.62
CA ARG A 63 9.27 -8.02 -11.51
C ARG A 63 10.50 -7.15 -11.75
N GLU A 64 10.53 -6.37 -12.83
CA GLU A 64 11.67 -5.49 -13.16
C GLU A 64 11.97 -4.46 -12.07
N LEU A 65 10.94 -3.85 -11.50
CA LEU A 65 11.08 -2.89 -10.40
C LEU A 65 11.52 -3.56 -9.11
N LEU A 66 11.00 -4.76 -8.82
CA LEU A 66 11.43 -5.54 -7.65
C LEU A 66 12.87 -6.04 -7.80
N ASP A 67 13.30 -6.43 -8.99
CA ASP A 67 14.67 -6.84 -9.30
C ASP A 67 15.63 -5.65 -9.13
N GLU A 68 15.25 -4.46 -9.62
CA GLU A 68 16.05 -3.24 -9.41
C GLU A 68 16.17 -2.88 -7.92
N MET A 69 15.10 -3.04 -7.13
CA MET A 69 15.15 -2.81 -5.69
C MET A 69 16.04 -3.82 -4.96
N GLU A 70 15.95 -5.11 -5.31
CA GLU A 70 16.86 -6.13 -4.77
C GLU A 70 18.32 -5.79 -5.07
N MET A 71 18.62 -5.43 -6.32
CA MET A 71 19.96 -4.98 -6.71
C MET A 71 20.44 -3.76 -5.92
N LYS A 72 19.55 -2.81 -5.63
CA LYS A 72 19.88 -1.60 -4.86
C LYS A 72 20.07 -1.89 -3.37
N ALA A 73 19.37 -2.85 -2.80
CA ALA A 73 19.57 -3.25 -1.42
C ALA A 73 20.86 -4.05 -1.23
N ASP A 74 21.21 -4.89 -2.20
CA ASP A 74 22.49 -5.60 -2.23
C ASP A 74 23.66 -4.67 -2.50
N ALA A 75 23.44 -3.57 -3.24
CA ALA A 75 24.39 -2.49 -3.42
C ALA A 75 24.59 -1.74 -2.10
N ARG A 76 25.41 -2.32 -1.21
CA ARG A 76 25.84 -1.73 0.05
C ARG A 76 26.18 -0.26 -0.12
N SER A 77 25.70 0.60 0.78
CA SER A 77 25.95 2.05 0.83
C SER A 77 27.43 2.48 0.91
N CYS A 78 28.38 1.55 0.77
CA CYS A 78 29.84 1.68 0.85
C CYS A 78 30.49 2.57 -0.23
N ALA A 79 29.71 3.16 -1.14
CA ALA A 79 30.20 4.14 -2.11
C ALA A 79 29.70 5.57 -1.83
N SER A 80 28.87 5.77 -0.80
CA SER A 80 28.46 7.13 -0.42
C SER A 80 29.63 7.87 0.24
N PRO A 81 29.82 9.18 0.00
CA PRO A 81 30.85 9.97 0.67
C PRO A 81 30.78 9.91 2.20
N PHE A 82 29.60 9.59 2.74
CA PHE A 82 29.30 9.46 4.17
C PHE A 82 29.68 8.10 4.77
N SER A 83 29.99 7.10 3.95
CA SER A 83 30.36 5.74 4.40
C SER A 83 31.87 5.53 4.59
N ARG A 84 32.69 6.55 4.30
CA ARG A 84 34.13 6.54 4.62
C ARG A 84 34.31 6.94 6.08
N SER A 85 34.61 5.98 6.96
CA SER A 85 35.11 6.29 8.30
C SER A 85 36.56 6.79 8.17
N PHE A 86 36.78 8.08 8.47
CA PHE A 86 38.11 8.69 8.51
C PHE A 86 38.73 8.69 9.92
N TYR A 87 38.47 7.68 10.74
CA TYR A 87 39.12 7.48 12.04
C TYR A 87 39.17 6.00 12.38
#